data_AF-A0A496V278-F1
#
_entry.id   AF-A0A496V278-F1
#
_cell.length_a   1.000
_cell.length_b   1.000
_cell.length_c   1.000
_cell.angle_alpha   90.00
_cell.angle_beta   90.00
_cell.angle_gamma   90.00
#
_symmetry.space_group_name_H-M   'P 1'
#
loop_
_entity.id
_entity.type
_entity.pdbx_description
1 polymer ?
#
loop_
_entity_poly.entity_id
_entity_poly.type
_entity_poly.pdbx_seq_one_letter_code
_entity_poly.pdbx_strand_id
1 'polypeptide(L)'
;MNNEIISFSLLIIALIVGGCGNLVVIAPTDVEDKVAVCRNNSQRRLVTLDYIVGKYPVPCQVVYEKQTENPGHRQVLWEADQTVGYCEQKMEEFIQELNGEGWQCSYDKQSHVTPVAKKTPPQASEKQAEKADYSTLYQGQDKVAICTNNSKRRLVTLDYLVEENPVPCQVVYEKPTEIPGHRQVLWYAKQTEGYCEQEMAGFIQKLEGYGWQCEYRTEK
;
A
#
# COMPACT_ATOMS: atom_id res chain seq x y z
N MET A 1 -23.38 52.72 -3.09
CA MET A 1 -24.31 52.08 -4.05
C MET A 1 -23.88 50.65 -4.16
N ASN A 2 -24.59 49.81 -3.42
CA ASN A 2 -24.29 48.42 -3.14
C ASN A 2 -24.68 47.57 -4.35
N ASN A 3 -23.92 46.52 -4.64
CA ASN A 3 -24.34 45.48 -5.56
C ASN A 3 -24.35 44.15 -4.82
N GLU A 4 -25.44 43.43 -5.04
CA GLU A 4 -26.11 42.56 -4.09
C GLU A 4 -25.56 41.13 -4.07
N ILE A 5 -25.58 40.55 -2.88
CA ILE A 5 -25.26 39.16 -2.57
C ILE A 5 -26.39 38.28 -3.14
N ILE A 6 -26.05 37.38 -4.06
CA ILE A 6 -27.00 36.36 -4.56
C ILE A 6 -27.25 35.36 -3.43
N SER A 7 -28.36 35.58 -2.74
CA SER A 7 -29.00 34.67 -1.80
C SER A 7 -29.47 33.42 -2.54
N PHE A 8 -28.68 32.35 -2.49
CA PHE A 8 -29.15 31.01 -2.84
C PHE A 8 -30.10 30.52 -1.75
N SER A 9 -31.37 30.87 -1.91
CA SER A 9 -32.48 30.26 -1.20
C SER A 9 -32.49 28.76 -1.49
N LEU A 10 -31.94 27.98 -0.56
CA LEU A 10 -32.16 26.54 -0.45
C LEU A 10 -33.65 26.31 -0.22
N LEU A 11 -34.37 26.08 -1.31
CA LEU A 11 -35.72 25.55 -1.27
C LEU A 11 -35.60 24.09 -0.84
N ILE A 12 -35.67 23.86 0.48
CA ILE A 12 -35.80 22.53 1.07
C ILE A 12 -37.15 21.98 0.61
N ILE A 13 -37.12 21.14 -0.43
CA ILE A 13 -38.27 20.33 -0.83
C ILE A 13 -38.39 19.21 0.21
N ALA A 14 -39.14 19.47 1.27
CA ALA A 14 -39.61 18.45 2.19
C ALA A 14 -40.78 17.69 1.54
N LEU A 15 -40.47 16.61 0.81
CA LEU A 15 -41.45 15.58 0.47
C LEU A 15 -41.38 14.48 1.53
N ILE A 16 -42.23 14.64 2.54
CA ILE A 16 -42.55 13.61 3.51
C ILE A 16 -43.56 12.68 2.84
N VAL A 17 -43.13 11.47 2.47
CA VAL A 17 -44.04 10.34 2.24
C VAL A 17 -43.64 9.25 3.21
N GLY A 18 -44.59 8.90 4.08
CA GLY A 18 -44.39 8.01 5.20
C GLY A 18 -43.97 6.60 4.80
N GLY A 19 -43.01 6.08 5.56
CA GLY A 19 -42.56 4.70 5.56
C GLY A 19 -41.33 4.61 6.46
N CYS A 20 -41.46 3.97 7.62
CA CYS A 20 -40.36 3.74 8.55
C CYS A 20 -39.21 3.03 7.84
N GLY A 21 -38.16 3.77 7.52
CA GLY A 21 -36.93 3.23 6.96
C GLY A 21 -35.82 4.23 7.25
N ASN A 22 -35.03 3.97 8.28
CA ASN A 22 -33.79 4.69 8.51
C ASN A 22 -32.97 4.62 7.22
N LEU A 23 -32.87 5.75 6.50
CA LEU A 23 -31.91 5.88 5.41
C LEU A 23 -30.53 5.96 6.06
N VAL A 24 -29.93 4.80 6.32
CA VAL A 24 -28.54 4.70 6.77
C VAL A 24 -27.67 5.11 5.60
N VAL A 25 -27.11 6.32 5.66
CA VAL A 25 -25.99 6.70 4.81
C VAL A 25 -24.80 5.88 5.30
N ILE A 26 -24.55 4.73 4.67
CA ILE A 26 -23.34 3.94 4.92
C ILE A 26 -22.20 4.71 4.25
N ALA A 27 -21.43 5.45 5.04
CA ALA A 27 -20.17 5.99 4.56
C ALA A 27 -19.27 4.84 4.08
N PRO A 28 -18.54 4.96 2.96
CA PRO A 28 -17.56 3.96 2.58
C PRO A 28 -16.55 3.85 3.72
N THR A 29 -16.49 2.69 4.36
CA THR A 29 -15.41 2.36 5.29
C THR A 29 -14.17 2.17 4.43
N ASP A 30 -13.23 3.11 4.49
CA ASP A 30 -11.91 2.93 3.89
C ASP A 30 -11.35 1.60 4.44
N VAL A 31 -11.09 0.65 3.54
CA VAL A 31 -10.41 -0.60 3.90
C VAL A 31 -8.91 -0.36 3.82
N GLU A 32 -8.21 -0.84 4.84
CA GLU A 32 -6.76 -0.77 4.94
C GLU A 32 -6.21 -2.17 5.08
N ASP A 33 -5.04 -2.37 4.49
CA ASP A 33 -4.34 -3.63 4.55
C ASP A 33 -3.99 -4.02 5.98
N LYS A 34 -3.87 -5.32 6.23
CA LYS A 34 -3.56 -5.81 7.57
C LYS A 34 -2.33 -6.69 7.51
N VAL A 35 -1.47 -6.55 8.52
CA VAL A 35 -0.32 -7.43 8.69
C VAL A 35 -0.46 -8.12 10.03
N ALA A 36 -0.33 -9.45 10.03
CA ALA A 36 -0.09 -10.22 11.24
C ALA A 36 1.37 -10.65 11.28
N VAL A 37 2.05 -10.32 12.37
CA VAL A 37 3.40 -10.76 12.67
C VAL A 37 3.33 -11.98 13.58
N CYS A 38 3.74 -13.13 13.07
CA CYS A 38 3.76 -14.40 13.78
C CYS A 38 5.18 -14.75 14.21
N ARG A 39 5.37 -15.09 15.49
CA ARG A 39 6.67 -15.47 16.07
C ARG A 39 6.63 -16.87 16.65
N ASN A 40 7.71 -17.63 16.49
CA ASN A 40 7.94 -18.90 17.16
C ASN A 40 9.45 -19.03 17.42
N ASN A 41 9.86 -18.96 18.68
CA ASN A 41 11.28 -18.86 19.05
C ASN A 41 11.98 -17.70 18.29
N SER A 42 13.04 -18.00 17.55
CA SER A 42 13.76 -17.04 16.70
C SER A 42 13.15 -16.88 15.31
N GLN A 43 12.07 -17.60 14.98
CA GLN A 43 11.44 -17.56 13.68
C GLN A 43 10.36 -16.48 13.60
N ARG A 44 10.24 -15.86 12.43
CA ARG A 44 9.24 -14.82 12.13
C ARG A 44 8.57 -15.12 10.80
N ARG A 45 7.24 -14.96 10.78
CA ARG A 45 6.37 -15.08 9.61
C ARG A 45 5.47 -13.84 9.52
N LEU A 46 5.17 -13.41 8.31
CA LEU A 46 4.15 -12.38 8.05
C LEU A 46 2.98 -13.00 7.30
N VAL A 47 1.78 -12.63 7.70
CA VAL A 47 0.56 -12.81 6.92
C VAL A 47 0.04 -11.43 6.60
N THR A 48 -0.13 -11.11 5.33
CA THR A 48 -0.60 -9.81 4.86
C THR A 48 -1.92 -9.99 4.14
N LEU A 49 -2.97 -9.31 4.60
CA LEU A 49 -4.16 -9.04 3.82
C LEU A 49 -3.97 -7.73 3.07
N ASP A 50 -4.24 -7.80 1.78
CA ASP A 50 -3.71 -6.90 0.79
C ASP A 50 -4.90 -6.52 -0.14
N TYR A 51 -5.37 -5.28 -0.13
CA TYR A 51 -6.49 -4.78 -0.95
C TYR A 51 -6.01 -4.07 -2.23
N ILE A 52 -6.08 -4.75 -3.39
CA ILE A 52 -5.36 -4.37 -4.64
C ILE A 52 -5.71 -2.96 -5.11
N VAL A 53 -6.95 -2.57 -4.88
CA VAL A 53 -7.43 -1.23 -5.16
C VAL A 53 -7.77 -0.58 -3.83
N GLY A 54 -6.90 0.31 -3.37
CA GLY A 54 -7.08 1.07 -2.13
C GLY A 54 -8.48 1.70 -2.06
N LYS A 55 -9.07 1.64 -0.86
CA LYS A 55 -10.46 2.00 -0.54
C LYS A 55 -11.55 1.01 -0.98
N TYR A 56 -11.21 -0.08 -1.67
CA TYR A 56 -12.17 -1.11 -2.08
C TYR A 56 -11.82 -2.48 -1.47
N PRO A 57 -12.81 -3.22 -0.94
CA PRO A 57 -12.56 -4.53 -0.32
C PRO A 57 -12.18 -5.63 -1.30
N VAL A 58 -12.36 -5.40 -2.61
CA VAL A 58 -11.96 -6.30 -3.70
C VAL A 58 -11.48 -5.47 -4.90
N PRO A 59 -10.56 -5.97 -5.73
CA PRO A 59 -9.86 -7.25 -5.61
C PRO A 59 -8.90 -7.28 -4.40
N CYS A 60 -8.74 -8.45 -3.75
CA CYS A 60 -7.91 -8.63 -2.56
C CYS A 60 -7.04 -9.90 -2.66
N GLN A 61 -5.99 -9.99 -1.85
CA GLN A 61 -5.18 -11.19 -1.68
C GLN A 61 -4.66 -11.36 -0.24
N VAL A 62 -4.36 -12.61 0.12
CA VAL A 62 -3.67 -12.97 1.36
C VAL A 62 -2.31 -13.52 1.01
N VAL A 63 -1.28 -12.94 1.61
CA VAL A 63 0.10 -13.19 1.27
C VAL A 63 0.88 -13.64 2.49
N TYR A 64 1.70 -14.67 2.31
CA TYR A 64 2.44 -15.30 3.37
C TYR A 64 3.95 -15.29 3.10
N GLU A 65 4.70 -14.89 4.11
CA GLU A 65 6.14 -14.74 4.05
C GLU A 65 6.80 -15.39 5.25
N LYS A 66 7.67 -16.37 4.99
CA LYS A 66 8.45 -17.03 6.03
C LYS A 66 9.78 -16.31 6.23
N GLN A 67 9.73 -15.16 6.90
CA GLN A 67 10.86 -14.23 6.96
C GLN A 67 12.17 -14.89 7.42
N THR A 68 12.15 -15.83 8.34
CA THR A 68 13.39 -16.46 8.84
C THR A 68 13.76 -17.77 8.13
N GLU A 69 12.81 -18.40 7.43
CA GLU A 69 13.02 -19.70 6.79
C GLU A 69 13.39 -19.55 5.30
N ASN A 70 12.70 -18.65 4.58
CA ASN A 70 12.99 -18.33 3.19
C ASN A 70 12.83 -16.81 2.95
N PRO A 71 13.85 -16.02 3.36
CA PRO A 71 13.89 -14.57 3.19
C PRO A 71 13.48 -14.09 1.78
N GLY A 72 12.47 -13.22 1.69
CA GLY A 72 12.04 -12.59 0.43
C GLY A 72 11.14 -13.46 -0.45
N HIS A 73 10.90 -14.72 -0.08
CA HIS A 73 9.92 -15.55 -0.76
C HIS A 73 8.51 -15.21 -0.31
N ARG A 74 7.73 -14.67 -1.24
CA ARG A 74 6.35 -14.23 -1.06
C ARG A 74 5.39 -15.22 -1.73
N GLN A 75 4.49 -15.80 -0.94
CA GLN A 75 3.50 -16.75 -1.44
C GLN A 75 2.10 -16.17 -1.32
N VAL A 76 1.43 -15.93 -2.45
CA VAL A 76 -0.01 -15.65 -2.46
C VAL A 76 -0.73 -16.95 -2.12
N LEU A 77 -1.42 -16.98 -0.99
CA LEU A 77 -2.19 -18.14 -0.55
C LEU A 77 -3.61 -18.11 -1.11
N TRP A 78 -4.21 -16.92 -1.14
CA TRP A 78 -5.59 -16.70 -1.59
C TRP A 78 -5.72 -15.34 -2.29
N GLU A 79 -6.64 -15.26 -3.24
CA GLU A 79 -7.02 -14.02 -3.95
C GLU A 79 -8.53 -14.04 -4.26
N ALA A 80 -9.17 -12.87 -4.31
CA ALA A 80 -10.56 -12.74 -4.72
C ALA A 80 -10.80 -11.44 -5.48
N ASP A 81 -11.44 -11.55 -6.65
CA ASP A 81 -11.72 -10.39 -7.49
C ASP A 81 -13.03 -9.67 -7.17
N GLN A 82 -14.01 -10.41 -6.64
CA GLN A 82 -15.39 -9.93 -6.50
C GLN A 82 -16.08 -10.37 -5.20
N THR A 83 -15.44 -11.22 -4.39
CA THR A 83 -16.03 -11.78 -3.17
C THR A 83 -15.54 -11.01 -1.95
N VAL A 84 -16.29 -9.97 -1.57
CA VAL A 84 -16.04 -9.18 -0.36
C VAL A 84 -16.01 -10.09 0.87
N GLY A 85 -15.01 -9.91 1.75
CA GLY A 85 -14.86 -10.68 2.98
C GLY A 85 -14.07 -11.99 2.83
N TYR A 86 -13.80 -12.45 1.60
CA TYR A 86 -13.11 -13.72 1.37
C TYR A 86 -11.68 -13.70 1.90
N CYS A 87 -10.90 -12.66 1.58
CA CYS A 87 -9.50 -12.59 1.99
C CYS A 87 -9.35 -12.37 3.50
N GLU A 88 -10.25 -11.59 4.11
CA GLU A 88 -10.33 -11.37 5.54
C GLU A 88 -10.57 -12.69 6.29
N GLN A 89 -11.57 -13.45 5.84
CA GLN A 89 -11.86 -14.76 6.42
C GLN A 89 -10.67 -15.70 6.28
N LYS A 90 -10.03 -15.75 5.11
CA LYS A 90 -8.88 -16.62 4.86
C LYS A 90 -7.65 -16.24 5.68
N MET A 91 -7.39 -14.95 5.85
CA MET A 91 -6.32 -14.47 6.72
C MET A 91 -6.54 -14.93 8.16
N GLU A 92 -7.75 -14.75 8.70
CA GLU A 92 -8.05 -15.13 10.08
C GLU A 92 -7.97 -16.65 10.29
N GLU A 93 -8.56 -17.44 9.38
CA GLU A 93 -8.45 -18.91 9.41
C GLU A 93 -6.98 -19.37 9.47
N PHE A 94 -6.12 -18.77 8.65
CA PHE A 94 -4.71 -19.14 8.59
C PHE A 94 -3.91 -18.68 9.81
N ILE A 95 -4.24 -17.51 10.37
CA ILE A 95 -3.65 -17.07 11.65
C ILE A 95 -4.01 -18.05 12.77
N GLN A 96 -5.25 -18.53 12.81
CA GLN A 96 -5.67 -19.53 13.81
C GLN A 96 -4.95 -20.87 13.62
N GLU A 97 -4.73 -21.31 12.38
CA GLU A 97 -3.92 -22.49 12.08
C GLU A 97 -2.48 -22.33 12.61
N LEU A 98 -1.81 -21.21 12.29
CA LEU A 98 -0.47 -20.92 12.80
C LEU A 98 -0.43 -20.87 14.34
N ASN A 99 -1.44 -20.28 14.98
CA ASN A 99 -1.54 -20.29 16.45
C ASN A 99 -1.66 -21.72 16.99
N GLY A 100 -2.46 -22.57 16.34
CA GLY A 100 -2.58 -24.01 16.67
C GLY A 100 -1.27 -24.79 16.48
N GLU A 101 -0.41 -24.37 15.56
CA GLU A 101 0.94 -24.90 15.35
C GLU A 101 1.99 -24.29 16.30
N GLY A 102 1.57 -23.50 17.29
CA GLY A 102 2.46 -22.92 18.30
C GLY A 102 3.15 -21.62 17.90
N TRP A 103 2.66 -20.93 16.86
CA TRP A 103 3.06 -19.55 16.57
C TRP A 103 2.28 -18.56 17.44
N GLN A 104 2.88 -17.41 17.73
CA GLN A 104 2.21 -16.30 18.41
C GLN A 104 2.05 -15.16 17.41
N CYS A 105 0.85 -15.04 16.85
CA CYS A 105 0.51 -13.99 15.88
C CYS A 105 -0.11 -12.77 16.55
N SER A 106 0.31 -11.57 16.12
CA SER A 106 -0.30 -10.31 16.51
C SER A 106 -0.45 -9.41 15.29
N TYR A 107 -1.60 -8.75 15.15
CA TYR A 107 -1.76 -7.71 14.14
C TYR A 107 -0.82 -6.54 14.44
N ASP A 108 -0.09 -6.11 13.42
CA ASP A 108 0.67 -4.87 13.49
C ASP A 108 -0.31 -3.69 13.44
N LYS A 109 -0.07 -2.68 14.27
CA LYS A 109 -1.05 -1.59 14.50
C LYS A 109 -0.99 -0.48 13.45
N GLN A 110 -0.13 -0.60 12.45
CA GLN A 110 0.01 0.38 11.38
C GLN A 110 -0.08 -0.31 10.02
N SER A 111 -1.24 -0.11 9.42
CA SER A 111 -1.78 -0.76 8.24
C SER A 111 -1.47 0.02 6.96
N HIS A 112 -0.27 -0.13 6.41
CA HIS A 112 0.05 0.31 5.04
C HIS A 112 0.77 -0.82 4.29
N VAL A 113 0.05 -1.81 3.76
CA VAL A 113 0.66 -2.86 2.93
C VAL A 113 -0.26 -3.26 1.78
N THR A 114 -0.24 -2.55 0.66
CA THR A 114 -1.17 -2.81 -0.47
C THR A 114 -0.51 -3.58 -1.63
N PRO A 115 -1.27 -4.37 -2.45
CA PRO A 115 -0.76 -5.54 -3.19
C PRO A 115 -0.22 -5.31 -4.58
N VAL A 116 0.47 -6.34 -5.09
CA VAL A 116 0.73 -6.52 -6.52
C VAL A 116 0.40 -7.93 -7.01
N ALA A 117 -0.43 -7.94 -8.05
CA ALA A 117 -0.53 -9.00 -9.05
C ALA A 117 0.56 -8.82 -10.14
N LYS A 118 1.13 -9.96 -10.52
CA LYS A 118 2.43 -10.19 -11.17
C LYS A 118 2.62 -9.58 -12.57
N LYS A 119 3.86 -9.12 -12.85
CA LYS A 119 4.66 -9.58 -14.01
C LYS A 119 6.13 -9.77 -13.61
N THR A 120 6.66 -10.94 -13.93
CA THR A 120 8.02 -11.44 -13.61
C THR A 120 9.14 -10.58 -14.24
N PRO A 121 10.33 -10.49 -13.61
CA PRO A 121 11.38 -9.51 -13.93
C PRO A 121 12.14 -9.81 -15.24
N PRO A 122 12.57 -8.78 -16.00
CA PRO A 122 13.82 -8.86 -16.73
C PRO A 122 14.96 -8.81 -15.71
N GLN A 123 15.84 -9.81 -15.73
CA GLN A 123 17.10 -9.81 -15.01
C GLN A 123 17.85 -8.50 -15.29
N ALA A 124 18.05 -7.70 -14.24
CA ALA A 124 18.86 -6.50 -14.32
C ALA A 124 20.33 -6.91 -14.46
N SER A 125 20.91 -6.58 -15.61
CA SER A 125 22.35 -6.60 -15.82
C SER A 125 23.02 -5.65 -14.84
N GLU A 126 24.00 -6.16 -14.12
CA GLU A 126 24.96 -5.39 -13.34
C GLU A 126 25.61 -4.32 -14.23
N LYS A 127 25.24 -3.05 -14.02
CA LYS A 127 26.16 -1.95 -14.26
C LYS A 127 26.18 -1.05 -13.04
N GLN A 128 27.35 -1.08 -12.41
CA GLN A 128 27.75 -0.29 -11.27
C GLN A 128 27.46 1.19 -11.52
N ALA A 129 26.50 1.73 -10.79
CA ALA A 129 26.41 3.15 -10.53
C ALA A 129 26.97 3.40 -9.12
N GLU A 130 27.81 4.42 -9.07
CA GLU A 130 28.61 4.93 -7.97
C GLU A 130 27.84 5.03 -6.64
N LYS A 131 28.47 4.59 -5.55
CA LYS A 131 27.92 4.60 -4.18
C LYS A 131 27.55 6.02 -3.75
N ALA A 132 26.28 6.39 -3.90
CA ALA A 132 25.69 7.40 -3.03
C ALA A 132 25.49 6.75 -1.65
N ASP A 133 25.98 7.40 -0.61
CA ASP A 133 25.84 6.97 0.79
C ASP A 133 24.37 7.13 1.25
N TYR A 134 23.55 6.15 0.88
CA TYR A 134 22.13 6.08 1.21
C TYR A 134 21.86 5.77 2.68
N SER A 135 22.87 5.33 3.44
CA SER A 135 22.78 5.01 4.87
C SER A 135 22.44 6.23 5.74
N THR A 136 22.73 7.45 5.27
CA THR A 136 22.42 8.69 5.99
C THR A 136 20.98 9.20 5.71
N LEU A 137 20.21 8.52 4.85
CA LEU A 137 18.91 8.99 4.37
C LEU A 137 17.69 8.40 5.12
N TYR A 138 17.91 7.46 6.03
CA TYR A 138 16.85 6.92 6.90
C TYR A 138 16.51 7.94 7.99
N GLN A 139 15.39 8.64 7.84
CA GLN A 139 14.82 9.53 8.86
C GLN A 139 13.53 8.98 9.46
N GLY A 140 13.20 7.69 9.23
CA GLY A 140 11.98 7.06 9.73
C GLY A 140 10.68 7.65 9.15
N GLN A 141 10.75 8.36 8.03
CA GLN A 141 9.60 8.94 7.34
C GLN A 141 9.47 8.37 5.94
N ASP A 142 8.24 8.03 5.58
CA ASP A 142 7.89 7.64 4.22
C ASP A 142 8.18 8.80 3.26
N LYS A 143 8.72 8.47 2.10
CA LYS A 143 9.07 9.44 1.06
C LYS A 143 8.18 9.22 -0.14
N VAL A 144 7.49 10.27 -0.55
CA VAL A 144 6.64 10.26 -1.75
C VAL A 144 7.29 11.12 -2.82
N ALA A 145 7.47 10.60 -4.01
CA ALA A 145 7.75 11.40 -5.20
C ALA A 145 6.46 11.57 -6.01
N ILE A 146 6.07 12.82 -6.23
CA ILE A 146 4.92 13.19 -7.05
C ILE A 146 5.44 13.56 -8.43
N CYS A 147 5.11 12.76 -9.43
CA CYS A 147 5.49 13.03 -10.81
C CYS A 147 4.29 13.49 -11.63
N THR A 148 4.49 14.51 -12.46
CA THR A 148 3.46 15.09 -13.33
C THR A 148 3.91 15.05 -14.78
N ASN A 149 2.96 14.83 -15.69
CA ASN A 149 3.15 14.97 -17.13
C ASN A 149 1.79 15.35 -17.73
N ASN A 150 1.68 16.59 -18.22
CA ASN A 150 0.39 17.17 -18.62
C ASN A 150 -0.64 17.06 -17.48
N SER A 151 -1.81 16.48 -17.74
CA SER A 151 -2.86 16.24 -16.74
C SER A 151 -2.70 14.94 -15.95
N LYS A 152 -1.65 14.14 -16.22
CA LYS A 152 -1.43 12.86 -15.55
C LYS A 152 -0.56 13.03 -14.32
N ARG A 153 -0.84 12.22 -13.29
CA ARG A 153 -0.06 12.14 -12.06
C ARG A 153 0.40 10.71 -11.80
N ARG A 154 1.61 10.59 -11.25
CA ARG A 154 2.15 9.39 -10.60
C ARG A 154 2.55 9.70 -9.18
N LEU A 155 2.35 8.73 -8.31
CA LEU A 155 2.91 8.74 -6.97
C LEU A 155 3.87 7.55 -6.90
N VAL A 156 5.09 7.79 -6.44
CA VAL A 156 6.03 6.73 -6.09
C VAL A 156 6.32 6.90 -4.61
N THR A 157 5.93 5.95 -3.77
CA THR A 157 6.13 6.01 -2.32
C THR A 157 7.16 4.98 -1.90
N LEU A 158 8.09 5.38 -1.05
CA LEU A 158 8.93 4.50 -0.28
C LEU A 158 8.29 4.31 1.09
N ASP A 159 7.82 3.09 1.36
CA ASP A 159 7.16 2.72 2.62
C ASP A 159 8.14 1.87 3.46
N TYR A 160 8.36 2.25 4.72
CA TYR A 160 9.01 1.38 5.70
C TYR A 160 7.95 0.61 6.48
N LEU A 161 7.98 -0.71 6.39
CA LEU A 161 6.88 -1.55 6.87
C LEU A 161 6.91 -1.82 8.38
N VAL A 162 7.94 -1.33 9.07
CA VAL A 162 8.10 -1.46 10.51
C VAL A 162 8.64 -0.13 11.02
N GLU A 163 7.98 0.43 12.04
CA GLU A 163 8.43 1.66 12.69
C GLU A 163 9.87 1.56 13.17
N GLU A 164 10.62 2.65 13.02
CA GLU A 164 12.02 2.77 13.47
C GLU A 164 12.97 1.69 12.92
N ASN A 165 12.56 0.96 11.88
CA ASN A 165 13.39 -0.01 11.18
C ASN A 165 13.46 0.31 9.67
N PRO A 166 14.67 0.45 9.08
CA PRO A 166 14.82 0.67 7.64
C PRO A 166 14.39 -0.52 6.78
N VAL A 167 14.21 -1.70 7.38
CA VAL A 167 13.79 -2.91 6.69
C VAL A 167 12.81 -3.73 7.54
N PRO A 168 11.80 -4.39 6.95
CA PRO A 168 11.53 -4.44 5.52
C PRO A 168 10.97 -3.11 4.97
N CYS A 169 11.30 -2.81 3.73
CA CYS A 169 10.83 -1.63 2.99
C CYS A 169 10.19 -2.06 1.67
N GLN A 170 9.38 -1.17 1.08
CA GLN A 170 8.87 -1.34 -0.28
C GLN A 170 8.80 0.00 -1.02
N VAL A 171 8.76 -0.08 -2.35
CA VAL A 171 8.49 1.07 -3.22
C VAL A 171 7.17 0.82 -3.92
N VAL A 172 6.18 1.68 -3.70
CA VAL A 172 4.83 1.62 -4.27
C VAL A 172 4.69 2.65 -5.38
N TYR A 173 3.97 2.30 -6.44
CA TYR A 173 3.69 3.15 -7.58
C TYR A 173 2.19 3.21 -7.84
N GLU A 174 1.68 4.42 -8.01
CA GLU A 174 0.26 4.68 -8.21
C GLU A 174 0.05 5.58 -9.42
N LYS A 175 -1.11 5.39 -10.05
CA LYS A 175 -1.52 6.12 -11.25
C LYS A 175 -2.89 6.76 -11.04
N PRO A 176 -3.04 7.66 -10.05
CA PRO A 176 -4.36 8.09 -9.57
C PRO A 176 -5.23 8.77 -10.64
N THR A 177 -4.62 9.36 -11.67
CA THR A 177 -5.36 9.98 -12.79
C THR A 177 -5.79 9.00 -13.88
N GLU A 178 -5.29 7.76 -13.87
CA GLU A 178 -5.62 6.76 -14.89
C GLU A 178 -6.38 5.58 -14.31
N ILE A 179 -5.99 5.13 -13.11
CA ILE A 179 -6.62 4.02 -12.40
C ILE A 179 -6.69 4.43 -10.92
N PRO A 180 -7.70 5.23 -10.53
CA PRO A 180 -7.86 5.68 -9.15
C PRO A 180 -7.88 4.51 -8.16
N GLY A 181 -7.18 4.65 -7.05
CA GLY A 181 -7.09 3.63 -5.99
C GLY A 181 -6.14 2.46 -6.30
N HIS A 182 -5.71 2.25 -7.55
CA HIS A 182 -4.79 1.15 -7.85
C HIS A 182 -3.37 1.43 -7.35
N ARG A 183 -2.85 0.54 -6.49
CA ARG A 183 -1.49 0.58 -5.95
C ARG A 183 -0.62 -0.52 -6.56
N GLN A 184 0.68 -0.25 -6.75
CA GLN A 184 1.62 -1.22 -7.30
C GLN A 184 2.98 -1.18 -6.59
N VAL A 185 3.27 -2.12 -5.69
CA VAL A 185 4.63 -2.43 -5.19
C VAL A 185 5.57 -2.81 -6.34
N LEU A 186 6.50 -1.92 -6.67
CA LEU A 186 7.53 -2.15 -7.66
C LEU A 186 8.71 -2.93 -7.09
N TRP A 187 9.10 -2.63 -5.85
CA TRP A 187 10.26 -3.23 -5.17
C TRP A 187 9.98 -3.47 -3.69
N TYR A 188 10.65 -4.47 -3.12
CA TYR A 188 10.61 -4.81 -1.70
C TYR A 188 12.01 -5.26 -1.26
N ALA A 189 12.48 -4.76 -0.12
CA ALA A 189 13.70 -5.25 0.52
C ALA A 189 13.39 -5.77 1.92
N LYS A 190 13.89 -6.97 2.21
CA LYS A 190 13.67 -7.60 3.50
C LYS A 190 14.67 -7.20 4.58
N GLN A 191 15.94 -7.12 4.19
CA GLN A 191 17.10 -6.92 5.09
C GLN A 191 18.21 -6.08 4.45
N THR A 192 18.07 -5.73 3.18
CA THR A 192 19.05 -4.93 2.45
C THR A 192 18.68 -3.47 2.61
N GLU A 193 19.23 -2.83 3.64
CA GLU A 193 19.09 -1.38 3.84
C GLU A 193 19.57 -0.63 2.59
N GLY A 194 18.88 0.45 2.22
CA GLY A 194 19.18 1.27 1.05
C GLY A 194 18.67 0.72 -0.28
N TYR A 195 18.19 -0.53 -0.36
CA TYR A 195 17.73 -1.13 -1.61
C TYR A 195 16.49 -0.43 -2.16
N CYS A 196 15.45 -0.23 -1.34
CA CYS A 196 14.22 0.40 -1.80
C CYS A 196 14.47 1.84 -2.24
N GLU A 197 15.34 2.54 -1.54
CA GLU A 197 15.64 3.93 -1.82
C GLU A 197 16.45 4.09 -3.10
N GLN A 198 17.39 3.18 -3.36
CA GLN A 198 18.12 3.10 -4.63
C GLN A 198 17.17 2.82 -5.81
N GLU A 199 16.27 1.84 -5.66
CA GLU A 199 15.31 1.48 -6.70
C GLU A 199 14.31 2.60 -6.95
N MET A 200 13.81 3.25 -5.89
CA MET A 200 12.95 4.44 -6.00
C MET A 200 13.66 5.54 -6.79
N ALA A 201 14.89 5.91 -6.43
CA ALA A 201 15.63 6.96 -7.13
C ALA A 201 15.89 6.61 -8.59
N GLY A 202 16.29 5.37 -8.87
CA GLY A 202 16.49 4.90 -10.24
C GLY A 202 15.20 4.92 -11.06
N PHE A 203 14.05 4.64 -10.44
CA PHE A 203 12.76 4.72 -11.12
C PHE A 203 12.32 6.15 -11.39
N ILE A 204 12.52 7.06 -10.45
CA ILE A 204 12.25 8.50 -10.64
C ILE A 204 13.08 9.05 -11.79
N GLN A 205 14.37 8.72 -11.86
CA GLN A 205 15.22 9.11 -13.00
C GLN A 205 14.70 8.58 -14.34
N LYS A 206 14.16 7.34 -14.37
CA LYS A 206 13.53 6.80 -15.59
C LYS A 206 12.28 7.57 -15.97
N LEU A 207 11.41 7.91 -15.02
CA LEU A 207 10.22 8.73 -15.26
C LEU A 207 10.61 10.12 -15.79
N GLU A 208 11.60 10.76 -15.20
CA GLU A 208 12.14 12.04 -15.68
C GLU A 208 12.68 11.93 -17.10
N GLY A 209 13.41 10.86 -17.41
CA GLY A 209 13.86 10.54 -18.77
C GLY A 209 12.72 10.32 -19.77
N TYR A 210 11.53 9.93 -19.30
CA TYR A 210 10.30 9.84 -20.09
C TYR A 210 9.49 11.16 -20.11
N GLY A 211 10.07 12.26 -19.64
CA GLY A 211 9.47 13.59 -19.68
C GLY A 211 8.49 13.88 -18.53
N TRP A 212 8.55 13.13 -17.42
CA TRP A 212 7.81 13.47 -16.22
C TRP A 212 8.57 14.49 -15.37
N GLN A 213 7.88 15.43 -14.74
CA GLN A 213 8.46 16.32 -13.74
C GLN A 213 8.16 15.77 -12.34
N CYS A 214 9.19 15.35 -11.59
CA CYS A 214 9.05 14.71 -10.29
C CYS A 214 9.53 15.62 -9.15
N GLU A 215 8.78 15.62 -8.04
CA GLU A 215 9.14 16.32 -6.81
C GLU A 215 9.03 15.38 -5.60
N TYR A 216 10.07 15.31 -4.77
CA TYR A 216 10.01 14.60 -3.50
C TYR A 216 9.23 15.39 -2.45
N ARG A 217 8.46 14.67 -1.64
CA ARG A 217 7.68 15.11 -0.49
C ARG A 217 7.94 14.13 0.64
N THR A 218 8.03 14.63 1.86
CA THR A 218 7.96 13.81 3.07
C THR A 218 6.52 13.86 3.56
N GLU A 219 5.91 12.71 3.80
CA GLU A 219 4.69 12.68 4.61
C GLU A 219 5.13 12.77 6.08
N LYS A 220 4.53 13.72 6.81
CA LYS A 220 4.85 14.00 8.22
C LYS A 220 3.92 13.23 9.13
#